data_AF-A0A956HLJ7-F1
#
_entry.id   AF-A0A956HLJ7-F1
#
_cell.length_a   1.000
_cell.length_b   1.000
_cell.length_c   1.000
_cell.angle_alpha   90.00
_cell.angle_beta   90.00
_cell.angle_gamma   90.00
#
_symmetry.space_group_name_H-M   'P 1'
#
loop_
_entity.id
_entity.type
_entity.pdbx_description
1 polymer ?
#
loop_
_entity_poly.entity_id
_entity_poly.type
_entity_poly.pdbx_seq_one_letter_code
_entity_poly.pdbx_strand_id
1 'polypeptide(L)'
;GDVDHGQLLARAHELRRALETRRGVTKVTLCGPTPRIHIALDPERARAYNLSLADVTRALSDALVGAAPRSLDELGRVVVRVDAGGRPINLGDVATMTHEYTPECGARVDERPGVSGAVWPSTGGSATGDRDPGAIERALAEFAAERAGDGIDLTVLPPSRSLTVTMDLPPGTARDPAEALARRVEVAAKALADRVLVELDASEGGAAPTLTVTLIPAGDASLSSSAAQLRQQLAAIPELLIANVQLAGRPDPARSIAQLAGPELETLHALAGQLAALAQQSGAFEARARGGPSPQRVIELDRAQLAAAGLSTQAVAELIQAASVGVTAGSIAQGEATLPIVVTMGEGGGPLDTGFLELTIPTDAGAVPLRSLVTVRLDQEYPQMQREDRQRVVEVILWPRAAETSTGELRARVARELELPPGYTVRWP
;
A
#
# COMPACT_ATOMS: atom_id res chain seq x y z
N GLY A 1 -9.72 21.41 4.17
CA GLY A 1 -9.99 21.84 5.56
C GLY A 1 -10.28 20.62 6.40
N ASP A 2 -10.94 20.77 7.55
CA ASP A 2 -11.43 19.66 8.38
C ASP A 2 -12.67 19.00 7.76
N VAL A 3 -12.53 18.55 6.51
CA VAL A 3 -13.60 17.88 5.76
C VAL A 3 -13.46 16.38 6.01
N ASP A 4 -14.58 15.71 6.26
CA ASP A 4 -14.62 14.26 6.41
C ASP A 4 -14.03 13.56 5.16
N HIS A 5 -13.25 12.49 5.34
CA HIS A 5 -12.59 11.79 4.23
C HIS A 5 -13.60 11.26 3.19
N GLY A 6 -14.81 10.90 3.63
CA GLY A 6 -15.90 10.49 2.74
C GLY A 6 -16.43 11.61 1.88
N GLN A 7 -16.63 12.78 2.46
CA GLN A 7 -17.04 13.97 1.73
C GLN A 7 -15.98 14.37 0.70
N LEU A 8 -14.70 14.30 1.08
CA LEU A 8 -13.59 14.61 0.18
C LEU A 8 -13.52 13.63 -1.00
N LEU A 9 -13.66 12.32 -0.74
CA LEU A 9 -13.65 11.30 -1.78
C LEU A 9 -14.86 11.40 -2.72
N ALA A 10 -16.07 11.61 -2.16
CA ALA A 10 -17.28 11.81 -2.96
C ALA A 10 -17.11 12.98 -3.93
N ARG A 11 -16.54 14.09 -3.44
CA ARG A 11 -16.24 15.25 -4.27
C ARG A 11 -15.16 14.96 -5.30
N ALA A 12 -14.13 14.19 -4.95
CA ALA A 12 -13.09 13.77 -5.90
C ALA A 12 -13.66 12.91 -7.05
N HIS A 13 -14.61 12.01 -6.77
CA HIS A 13 -15.31 11.24 -7.81
C HIS A 13 -16.15 12.13 -8.74
N GLU A 14 -16.79 13.17 -8.21
CA GLU A 14 -17.49 14.16 -9.02
C GLU A 14 -16.53 14.94 -9.93
N LEU A 15 -15.40 15.40 -9.38
CA LEU A 15 -14.35 16.06 -10.16
C LEU A 15 -13.79 15.14 -11.24
N ARG A 16 -13.57 13.85 -10.92
CA ARG A 16 -13.13 12.83 -11.88
C ARG A 16 -14.07 12.77 -13.09
N ARG A 17 -15.38 12.65 -12.86
CA ARG A 17 -16.37 12.61 -13.96
C ARG A 17 -16.33 13.86 -14.80
N ALA A 18 -16.28 15.03 -14.16
CA ALA A 18 -16.20 16.30 -14.88
C ALA A 18 -14.92 16.41 -15.71
N LEU A 19 -13.79 15.91 -15.21
CA LEU A 19 -12.51 15.87 -15.94
C LEU A 19 -12.53 14.87 -17.10
N GLU A 20 -13.10 13.68 -16.92
CA GLU A 20 -13.18 12.65 -17.97
C GLU A 20 -14.04 13.07 -19.17
N THR A 21 -14.90 14.08 -19.00
CA THR A 21 -15.66 14.69 -20.11
C THR A 21 -14.87 15.77 -20.87
N ARG A 22 -13.71 16.20 -20.36
CA ARG A 22 -12.88 17.22 -21.03
C ARG A 22 -12.16 16.61 -22.23
N ARG A 23 -12.10 17.39 -23.31
CA ARG A 23 -11.35 17.01 -24.51
C ARG A 23 -9.88 16.80 -24.15
N GLY A 24 -9.32 15.65 -24.56
CA GLY A 24 -7.92 15.32 -24.32
C GLY A 24 -7.68 14.49 -23.06
N VAL A 25 -8.69 14.24 -22.23
CA VAL A 25 -8.61 13.31 -21.09
C VAL A 25 -9.15 11.94 -21.49
N THR A 26 -8.43 10.85 -21.18
CA THR A 26 -8.91 9.47 -21.41
C THR A 26 -9.30 8.76 -20.13
N LYS A 27 -8.53 8.97 -19.07
CA LYS A 27 -8.74 8.28 -17.80
C LYS A 27 -8.25 9.17 -16.68
N VAL A 28 -8.97 9.17 -15.58
CA VAL A 28 -8.49 9.77 -14.33
C VAL A 28 -8.45 8.69 -13.26
N THR A 29 -7.27 8.45 -12.69
CA THR A 29 -7.09 7.55 -11.54
C THR A 29 -7.04 8.38 -10.27
N LEU A 30 -7.75 7.97 -9.23
CA LEU A 30 -7.72 8.62 -7.93
C LEU A 30 -6.88 7.78 -6.97
N CYS A 31 -6.09 8.46 -6.14
CA CYS A 31 -5.45 7.90 -4.96
C CYS A 31 -6.00 8.64 -3.75
N GLY A 32 -6.54 7.90 -2.80
CA GLY A 32 -7.13 8.47 -1.61
C GLY A 32 -7.67 7.39 -0.68
N PRO A 33 -8.13 7.80 0.51
CA PRO A 33 -8.79 6.90 1.46
C PRO A 33 -9.89 6.09 0.78
N THR A 34 -9.85 4.76 0.89
CA THR A 34 -10.94 3.88 0.45
C THR A 34 -11.90 3.67 1.63
N PRO A 35 -13.20 3.93 1.46
CA PRO A 35 -14.17 3.73 2.53
C PRO A 35 -14.38 2.23 2.72
N ARG A 36 -14.28 1.77 3.96
CA ARG A 36 -14.71 0.44 4.39
C ARG A 36 -15.63 0.55 5.59
N ILE A 37 -16.34 -0.54 5.85
CA ILE A 37 -17.05 -0.74 7.11
C ILE A 37 -16.19 -1.67 7.95
N HIS A 38 -15.73 -1.16 9.08
CA HIS A 38 -14.98 -1.96 10.04
C HIS A 38 -15.92 -2.41 11.16
N ILE A 39 -15.95 -3.72 11.38
CA ILE A 39 -16.77 -4.37 12.40
C ILE A 39 -15.84 -5.04 13.39
N ALA A 40 -15.63 -4.38 14.53
CA ALA A 40 -14.79 -4.85 15.62
C ALA A 40 -15.65 -5.67 16.58
N LEU A 41 -15.53 -7.00 16.52
CA LEU A 41 -16.28 -7.90 17.41
C LEU A 41 -15.68 -7.89 18.81
N ASP A 42 -16.48 -7.58 19.82
CA ASP A 42 -16.05 -7.57 21.22
C ASP A 42 -15.81 -9.02 21.69
N PRO A 43 -14.58 -9.39 22.10
CA PRO A 43 -14.27 -10.76 22.49
C PRO A 43 -15.06 -11.25 23.70
N GLU A 44 -15.35 -10.39 24.67
CA GLU A 44 -16.07 -10.76 25.90
C GLU A 44 -17.57 -10.95 25.60
N ARG A 45 -18.17 -10.06 24.82
CA ARG A 45 -19.57 -10.18 24.40
C ARG A 45 -19.77 -11.39 23.49
N ALA A 46 -18.87 -11.60 22.53
CA ALA A 46 -18.90 -12.77 21.65
C ALA A 46 -18.84 -14.08 22.47
N ARG A 47 -17.95 -14.16 23.48
CA ARG A 47 -17.88 -15.30 24.39
C ARG A 47 -19.14 -15.48 25.23
N ALA A 48 -19.69 -14.42 25.80
CA ALA A 48 -20.91 -14.48 26.60
C ALA A 48 -22.09 -15.08 25.81
N TYR A 49 -22.13 -14.79 24.52
CA TYR A 49 -23.10 -15.34 23.60
C TYR A 49 -22.60 -16.58 22.85
N ASN A 50 -21.46 -17.18 23.19
CA ASN A 50 -20.83 -18.31 22.50
C ASN A 50 -20.83 -18.17 20.95
N LEU A 51 -20.49 -16.98 20.47
CA LEU A 51 -20.37 -16.65 19.04
C LEU A 51 -18.93 -16.70 18.60
N SER A 52 -18.70 -17.28 17.42
CA SER A 52 -17.41 -17.20 16.73
C SER A 52 -17.43 -16.09 15.68
N LEU A 53 -16.24 -15.65 15.26
CA LEU A 53 -16.13 -14.77 14.09
C LEU A 53 -16.76 -15.42 12.84
N ALA A 54 -16.59 -16.73 12.66
CA ALA A 54 -17.17 -17.46 11.53
C ALA A 54 -18.71 -17.37 11.51
N ASP A 55 -19.35 -17.33 12.68
CA ASP A 55 -20.81 -17.14 12.78
C ASP A 55 -21.21 -15.73 12.36
N VAL A 56 -20.46 -14.72 12.79
CA VAL A 56 -20.66 -13.32 12.42
C VAL A 56 -20.45 -13.11 10.92
N THR A 57 -19.33 -13.59 10.36
CA THR A 57 -19.03 -13.45 8.94
C THR A 57 -20.05 -14.20 8.08
N ARG A 58 -20.50 -15.38 8.51
CA ARG A 58 -21.55 -16.14 7.80
C ARG A 58 -22.89 -15.39 7.83
N ALA A 59 -23.32 -14.92 9.01
CA ALA A 59 -24.56 -14.16 9.14
C ALA A 59 -24.53 -12.88 8.29
N LEU A 60 -23.38 -12.20 8.23
CA LEU A 60 -23.17 -11.07 7.34
C LEU A 60 -23.23 -11.46 5.86
N SER A 61 -22.48 -12.48 5.44
CA SER A 61 -22.52 -12.94 4.05
C SER A 61 -23.93 -13.35 3.61
N ASP A 62 -24.68 -14.04 4.47
CA ASP A 62 -26.07 -14.44 4.21
C ASP A 62 -26.99 -13.21 4.11
N ALA A 63 -26.83 -12.22 4.98
CA ALA A 63 -27.59 -10.98 4.95
C ALA A 63 -27.33 -10.14 3.68
N LEU A 64 -26.16 -10.28 3.07
CA LEU A 64 -25.77 -9.55 1.86
C LEU A 64 -26.36 -10.12 0.56
N VAL A 65 -26.78 -11.38 0.55
CA VAL A 65 -27.36 -12.04 -0.65
C VAL A 65 -28.80 -11.58 -0.95
N GLY A 66 -29.48 -10.98 0.03
CA GLY A 66 -30.88 -10.53 -0.08
C GLY A 66 -31.05 -9.01 -0.17
N ALA A 67 -31.93 -8.47 0.68
CA ALA A 67 -32.05 -7.04 0.89
C ALA A 67 -30.86 -6.55 1.72
N ALA A 68 -29.69 -6.43 1.06
CA ALA A 68 -28.45 -6.05 1.71
C ALA A 68 -28.61 -4.75 2.53
N PRO A 69 -28.10 -4.71 3.77
CA PRO A 69 -28.09 -3.51 4.58
C PRO A 69 -27.48 -2.31 3.84
N ARG A 70 -28.08 -1.13 4.00
CA ARG A 70 -27.64 0.12 3.35
C ARG A 70 -27.06 1.16 4.30
N SER A 71 -27.10 0.87 5.59
CA SER A 71 -26.61 1.74 6.65
C SER A 71 -26.02 0.93 7.80
N LEU A 72 -25.21 1.58 8.65
CA LEU A 72 -24.72 0.98 9.89
C LEU A 72 -25.87 0.56 10.81
N ASP A 73 -26.96 1.33 10.87
CA ASP A 73 -28.15 0.95 11.66
C ASP A 73 -28.79 -0.36 11.18
N GLU A 74 -28.88 -0.57 9.86
CA GLU A 74 -29.41 -1.81 9.29
C GLU A 74 -28.44 -2.98 9.49
N LEU A 75 -27.13 -2.74 9.32
CA LEU A 75 -26.10 -3.75 9.62
C LEU A 75 -26.16 -4.20 11.08
N GLY A 76 -26.39 -3.26 12.01
CA GLY A 76 -26.46 -3.54 13.44
C GLY A 76 -27.63 -4.45 13.82
N ARG A 77 -28.67 -4.51 12.98
CA ARG A 77 -29.87 -5.36 13.14
C ARG A 77 -29.74 -6.74 12.51
N VAL A 78 -28.62 -7.03 11.85
CA VAL A 78 -28.36 -8.38 11.32
C VAL A 78 -28.32 -9.36 12.49
N VAL A 79 -29.20 -10.36 12.44
CA VAL A 79 -29.28 -11.40 13.47
C VAL A 79 -28.13 -12.36 13.24
N VAL A 80 -27.18 -12.39 14.17
CA VAL A 80 -26.04 -13.33 14.11
C VAL A 80 -26.48 -14.70 14.59
N ARG A 81 -27.31 -14.75 15.63
CA ARG A 81 -27.84 -16.00 16.19
C ARG A 81 -29.12 -15.77 16.98
N VAL A 82 -29.86 -16.84 17.23
CA VAL A 82 -30.97 -16.85 18.19
C VAL A 82 -30.54 -17.66 19.41
N ASP A 83 -30.69 -17.10 20.61
CA ASP A 83 -30.35 -17.79 21.85
C ASP A 83 -31.34 -18.93 22.19
N ALA A 84 -31.04 -19.71 23.22
CA ALA A 84 -31.91 -20.82 23.65
C ALA A 84 -33.31 -20.37 24.13
N GLY A 85 -33.47 -19.09 24.46
CA GLY A 85 -34.74 -18.47 24.85
C GLY A 85 -35.53 -17.87 23.69
N GLY A 86 -35.06 -18.02 22.44
CA GLY A 86 -35.71 -17.48 21.25
C GLY A 86 -35.43 -15.99 21.01
N ARG A 87 -34.49 -15.37 21.74
CA ARG A 87 -34.14 -13.96 21.55
C ARG A 87 -33.09 -13.83 20.45
N PRO A 88 -33.29 -12.95 19.46
CA PRO A 88 -32.26 -12.67 18.46
C PRO A 88 -31.10 -11.89 19.10
N ILE A 89 -29.88 -12.32 18.81
CA ILE A 89 -28.64 -11.63 19.12
C ILE A 89 -28.22 -10.90 17.84
N ASN A 90 -28.28 -9.58 17.86
CA ASN A 90 -27.95 -8.78 16.69
C ASN A 90 -26.47 -8.42 16.67
N LEU A 91 -25.98 -8.01 15.51
CA LEU A 91 -24.59 -7.63 15.35
C LEU A 91 -24.16 -6.47 16.25
N GLY A 92 -25.02 -5.45 16.41
CA GLY A 92 -24.76 -4.33 17.33
C GLY A 92 -24.71 -4.74 18.81
N ASP A 93 -25.24 -5.91 19.15
CA ASP A 93 -25.20 -6.45 20.51
C ASP A 93 -23.87 -7.13 20.83
N VAL A 94 -22.96 -7.26 19.86
CA VAL A 94 -21.68 -7.96 20.03
C VAL A 94 -20.50 -7.27 19.34
N ALA A 95 -20.72 -6.32 18.44
CA ALA A 95 -19.65 -5.63 17.72
C ALA A 95 -19.84 -4.10 17.73
N THR A 96 -18.74 -3.37 17.64
CA THR A 96 -18.74 -1.96 17.25
C THR A 96 -18.55 -1.85 15.75
N MET A 97 -19.24 -0.89 15.13
CA MET A 97 -19.26 -0.73 13.69
C MET A 97 -18.96 0.71 13.35
N THR A 98 -17.96 0.92 12.52
CA THR A 98 -17.51 2.25 12.14
C THR A 98 -17.29 2.36 10.64
N HIS A 99 -17.55 3.54 10.10
CA HIS A 99 -16.99 3.90 8.81
C HIS A 99 -15.52 4.19 9.01
N GLU A 100 -14.69 3.37 8.40
CA GLU A 100 -13.26 3.57 8.41
C GLU A 100 -12.79 3.90 7.00
N TYR A 101 -11.77 4.72 6.90
CA TYR A 101 -11.14 5.06 5.66
C TYR A 101 -9.75 4.47 5.67
N THR A 102 -9.56 3.36 4.97
CA THR A 102 -8.25 2.75 4.86
C THR A 102 -7.52 3.46 3.73
N PRO A 103 -6.37 4.11 3.97
CA PRO A 103 -5.63 4.72 2.89
C PRO A 103 -4.80 3.62 2.21
N GLU A 104 -5.43 2.74 1.42
CA GLU A 104 -4.70 1.85 0.50
C GLU A 104 -3.67 2.66 -0.30
N CYS A 105 -4.07 3.88 -0.68
CA CYS A 105 -3.21 4.96 -1.10
C CYS A 105 -3.50 6.21 -0.23
N GLY A 106 -2.56 6.57 0.65
CA GLY A 106 -2.67 7.73 1.53
C GLY A 106 -2.12 8.97 0.86
N ALA A 107 -2.98 9.90 0.45
CA ALA A 107 -2.58 11.18 -0.12
C ALA A 107 -2.63 12.29 0.95
N ARG A 108 -1.59 13.13 0.98
CA ARG A 108 -1.48 14.32 1.81
C ARG A 108 -1.03 15.49 0.96
N VAL A 109 -1.71 16.62 1.09
CA VAL A 109 -1.37 17.85 0.38
C VAL A 109 -1.11 18.94 1.41
N ASP A 110 0.10 19.48 1.41
CA ASP A 110 0.53 20.53 2.34
C ASP A 110 0.17 20.22 3.80
N GLU A 111 0.59 19.05 4.28
CA GLU A 111 0.43 18.56 5.66
C GLU A 111 -1.01 18.21 6.06
N ARG A 112 -1.93 18.16 5.10
CA ARG A 112 -3.35 17.82 5.32
C ARG A 112 -3.74 16.56 4.55
N PRO A 113 -4.59 15.68 5.10
CA PRO A 113 -5.15 14.57 4.33
C PRO A 113 -5.86 15.07 3.06
N GLY A 114 -5.67 14.35 1.97
CA GLY A 114 -6.11 14.73 0.64
C GLY A 114 -6.59 13.55 -0.20
N VAL A 115 -7.10 13.86 -1.39
CA VAL A 115 -7.27 12.89 -2.48
C VAL A 115 -6.46 13.44 -3.66
N SER A 116 -5.56 12.63 -4.19
CA SER A 116 -4.81 12.94 -5.40
C SER A 116 -5.41 12.23 -6.60
N GLY A 117 -5.06 12.68 -7.80
CA GLY A 117 -5.45 11.98 -9.01
C GLY A 117 -4.51 12.23 -10.17
N ALA A 118 -4.24 11.18 -10.93
CA ALA A 118 -3.45 11.25 -12.16
C ALA A 118 -4.38 11.28 -13.37
N VAL A 119 -4.12 12.22 -14.27
CA VAL A 119 -4.90 12.44 -15.49
C VAL A 119 -4.12 11.91 -16.69
N TRP A 120 -4.71 10.96 -17.41
CA TRP A 120 -4.11 10.35 -18.59
C TRP A 120 -4.60 11.04 -19.86
N PRO A 121 -3.69 11.55 -20.71
CA PRO A 121 -4.08 12.22 -21.95
C PRO A 121 -4.58 11.22 -23.00
N SER A 122 -5.43 11.67 -23.93
CA SER A 122 -5.88 10.82 -25.04
C SER A 122 -4.78 10.56 -26.05
N THR A 123 -4.36 9.30 -26.14
CA THR A 123 -3.38 8.80 -27.11
C THR A 123 -3.92 8.75 -28.55
N GLY A 124 -5.16 9.19 -28.80
CA GLY A 124 -5.82 9.19 -30.10
C GLY A 124 -5.41 10.38 -31.00
N GLY A 125 -4.26 10.27 -31.67
CA GLY A 125 -3.86 11.13 -32.78
C GLY A 125 -2.54 10.63 -33.39
N SER A 126 -2.52 10.41 -34.71
CA SER A 126 -1.43 9.79 -35.47
C SER A 126 -0.03 10.36 -35.17
N ALA A 127 0.99 9.51 -35.36
CA ALA A 127 2.42 9.75 -35.15
C ALA A 127 3.07 10.91 -35.96
N THR A 128 2.29 11.83 -36.51
CA THR A 128 2.76 12.95 -37.35
C THR A 128 2.02 14.27 -37.09
N GLY A 129 1.20 14.37 -36.04
CA GLY A 129 0.45 15.59 -35.71
C GLY A 129 0.92 16.22 -34.40
N ASP A 130 1.38 17.46 -34.52
CA ASP A 130 1.63 18.47 -33.47
C ASP A 130 0.90 18.18 -32.13
N ARG A 131 1.57 17.47 -31.21
CA ARG A 131 1.10 17.30 -29.84
C ARG A 131 1.56 18.51 -29.06
N ASP A 132 0.67 19.46 -28.80
CA ASP A 132 0.95 20.53 -27.83
C ASP A 132 1.04 19.92 -26.42
N PRO A 133 2.25 19.78 -25.84
CA PRO A 133 2.43 19.13 -24.56
C PRO A 133 1.76 19.91 -23.41
N GLY A 134 1.53 21.21 -23.60
CA GLY A 134 0.90 22.09 -22.62
C GLY A 134 -0.63 22.16 -22.73
N ALA A 135 -1.25 21.54 -23.74
CA ALA A 135 -2.70 21.62 -23.91
C ALA A 135 -3.47 20.99 -22.74
N ILE A 136 -3.00 19.85 -22.23
CA ILE A 136 -3.62 19.20 -21.07
C ILE A 136 -3.36 19.99 -19.79
N GLU A 137 -2.16 20.56 -19.61
CA GLU A 137 -1.83 21.39 -18.45
C GLU A 137 -2.71 22.64 -18.39
N ARG A 138 -2.93 23.32 -19.53
CA ARG A 138 -3.83 24.47 -19.62
C ARG A 138 -5.28 24.08 -19.35
N ALA A 139 -5.76 22.98 -19.90
CA ALA A 139 -7.11 22.48 -19.65
C ALA A 139 -7.35 22.16 -18.16
N LEU A 140 -6.34 21.60 -17.48
CA LEU A 140 -6.40 21.35 -16.03
C LEU A 140 -6.36 22.64 -15.21
N ALA A 141 -5.54 23.62 -15.60
CA ALA A 141 -5.49 24.92 -14.95
C ALA A 141 -6.81 25.70 -15.10
N GLU A 142 -7.42 25.68 -16.29
CA GLU A 142 -8.75 26.25 -16.55
C GLU A 142 -9.81 25.55 -15.70
N PHE A 143 -9.82 24.22 -15.68
CA PHE A 143 -10.73 23.45 -14.84
C PHE A 143 -10.59 23.79 -13.35
N ALA A 144 -9.36 23.93 -12.86
CA ALA A 144 -9.13 24.31 -11.47
C ALA A 144 -9.62 25.74 -11.17
N ALA A 145 -9.41 26.68 -12.09
CA ALA A 145 -9.91 28.04 -11.97
C ALA A 145 -11.45 28.11 -12.01
N GLU A 146 -12.12 27.32 -12.85
CA GLU A 146 -13.58 27.24 -12.90
C GLU A 146 -14.21 26.72 -11.60
N ARG A 147 -13.46 25.93 -10.83
CA ARG A 147 -13.89 25.36 -9.54
C ARG A 147 -13.35 26.12 -8.33
N ALA A 148 -12.62 27.21 -8.57
CA ALA A 148 -12.13 28.08 -7.50
C ALA A 148 -13.34 28.73 -6.81
N GLY A 149 -13.61 28.33 -5.57
CA GLY A 149 -14.76 28.81 -4.79
C GLY A 149 -15.74 27.73 -4.35
N ASP A 150 -15.61 26.50 -4.84
CA ASP A 150 -16.44 25.35 -4.44
C ASP A 150 -16.13 24.82 -3.03
N GLY A 151 -15.37 25.57 -2.21
CA GLY A 151 -14.93 25.15 -0.88
C GLY A 151 -13.84 24.07 -0.88
N ILE A 152 -13.18 23.81 -2.02
CA ILE A 152 -12.14 22.79 -2.19
C ILE A 152 -10.84 23.46 -2.63
N ASP A 153 -9.73 23.13 -1.96
CA ASP A 153 -8.38 23.53 -2.38
C ASP A 153 -7.91 22.56 -3.47
N LEU A 154 -8.25 22.86 -4.73
CA LEU A 154 -7.85 22.05 -5.88
C LEU A 154 -6.50 22.55 -6.41
N THR A 155 -5.46 21.75 -6.21
CA THR A 155 -4.10 22.04 -6.70
C THR A 155 -3.77 21.19 -7.92
N VAL A 156 -3.29 21.83 -8.98
CA VAL A 156 -2.76 21.15 -10.18
C VAL A 156 -1.24 21.12 -10.09
N LEU A 157 -0.64 19.95 -10.27
CA LEU A 157 0.81 19.73 -10.27
C LEU A 157 1.26 19.46 -11.72
N PRO A 158 1.61 20.50 -12.50
CA PRO A 158 1.96 20.33 -13.91
C PRO A 158 3.33 19.63 -14.05
N PRO A 159 3.44 18.59 -14.90
CA PRO A 159 4.71 17.93 -15.18
C PRO A 159 5.81 18.85 -15.70
N SER A 160 5.50 20.04 -16.19
CA SER A 160 6.50 21.04 -16.61
C SER A 160 7.18 21.80 -15.45
N ARG A 161 6.58 21.81 -14.26
CA ARG A 161 7.06 22.57 -13.09
C ARG A 161 7.13 21.77 -11.78
N SER A 162 6.81 20.48 -11.81
CA SER A 162 6.85 19.64 -10.61
C SER A 162 8.13 18.81 -10.50
N LEU A 163 8.56 18.49 -9.29
CA LEU A 163 9.59 17.49 -9.02
C LEU A 163 8.90 16.30 -8.35
N THR A 164 9.12 15.08 -8.85
CA THR A 164 8.52 13.88 -8.27
C THR A 164 9.62 12.99 -7.70
N VAL A 165 9.47 12.53 -6.46
CA VAL A 165 10.43 11.67 -5.80
C VAL A 165 9.70 10.43 -5.31
N THR A 166 10.09 9.27 -5.80
CA THR A 166 9.55 7.99 -5.31
C THR A 166 10.58 7.33 -4.41
N MET A 167 10.17 6.93 -3.22
CA MET A 167 10.97 6.31 -2.19
C MET A 167 10.39 4.94 -1.88
N ASP A 168 11.21 3.90 -1.93
CA ASP A 168 10.81 2.59 -1.40
C ASP A 168 11.08 2.58 0.11
N LEU A 169 10.08 2.17 0.89
CA LEU A 169 10.27 1.85 2.31
C LEU A 169 10.82 0.41 2.44
N PRO A 170 11.43 0.06 3.59
CA PRO A 170 11.79 -1.33 3.88
C PRO A 170 10.60 -2.27 3.68
N PRO A 171 10.79 -3.44 3.03
CA PRO A 171 9.81 -4.50 3.05
C PRO A 171 9.33 -4.81 4.47
N GLY A 172 8.03 -5.05 4.64
CA GLY A 172 7.44 -5.33 5.96
C GLY A 172 7.30 -4.11 6.88
N THR A 173 7.63 -2.89 6.42
CA THR A 173 7.34 -1.67 7.20
C THR A 173 5.85 -1.59 7.47
N ALA A 174 5.46 -1.62 8.75
CA ALA A 174 4.08 -1.42 9.15
C ALA A 174 3.60 -0.02 8.74
N ARG A 175 2.28 0.11 8.65
CA ARG A 175 1.61 1.32 8.20
C ARG A 175 1.96 2.54 9.06
N ASP A 176 1.82 2.46 10.38
CA ASP A 176 2.03 3.64 11.24
C ASP A 176 3.47 4.18 11.16
N PRO A 177 4.52 3.33 11.18
CA PRO A 177 5.87 3.76 10.85
C PRO A 177 6.01 4.39 9.45
N ALA A 178 5.38 3.81 8.43
CA ALA A 178 5.42 4.36 7.07
C ALA A 178 4.76 5.75 6.99
N GLU A 179 3.63 5.95 7.65
CA GLU A 179 2.95 7.24 7.74
C GLU A 179 3.75 8.26 8.55
N ALA A 180 4.42 7.83 9.63
CA ALA A 180 5.32 8.71 10.38
C ALA A 180 6.52 9.16 9.51
N LEU A 181 7.04 8.28 8.68
CA LEU A 181 8.09 8.61 7.72
C LEU A 181 7.58 9.57 6.63
N ALA A 182 6.39 9.31 6.08
CA ALA A 182 5.73 10.19 5.12
C ALA A 182 5.60 11.62 5.65
N ARG A 183 5.19 11.79 6.92
CA ARG A 183 5.12 13.12 7.57
C ARG A 183 6.48 13.82 7.66
N ARG A 184 7.54 13.10 8.00
CA ARG A 184 8.91 13.67 8.06
C ARG A 184 9.40 14.11 6.69
N VAL A 185 9.14 13.29 5.67
CA VAL A 185 9.47 13.60 4.28
C VAL A 185 8.68 14.81 3.76
N GLU A 186 7.39 14.89 4.10
CA GLU A 186 6.53 16.03 3.77
C GLU A 186 7.09 17.34 4.33
N VAL A 187 7.49 17.35 5.60
CA VAL A 187 8.10 18.52 6.25
C VAL A 187 9.39 18.95 5.55
N ALA A 188 10.25 18.00 5.17
CA ALA A 188 11.47 18.29 4.43
C ALA A 188 11.16 18.90 3.05
N ALA A 189 10.25 18.28 2.29
CA ALA A 189 9.84 18.78 0.98
C ALA A 189 9.19 20.17 1.06
N LYS A 190 8.37 20.42 2.10
CA LYS A 190 7.65 21.69 2.28
C LYS A 190 8.59 22.87 2.49
N ALA A 191 9.78 22.64 3.07
CA ALA A 191 10.79 23.69 3.22
C ALA A 191 11.35 24.20 1.87
N LEU A 192 11.16 23.45 0.78
CA LEU A 192 11.72 23.74 -0.54
C LEU A 192 10.66 24.09 -1.60
N ALA A 193 9.38 24.06 -1.25
CA ALA A 193 8.28 23.99 -2.20
C ALA A 193 7.07 24.85 -1.79
N ASP A 194 6.44 25.49 -2.78
CA ASP A 194 5.18 26.20 -2.58
C ASP A 194 4.03 25.22 -2.33
N ARG A 195 4.03 24.09 -3.04
CA ARG A 195 3.05 23.01 -2.93
C ARG A 195 3.73 21.66 -2.85
N VAL A 196 3.25 20.80 -1.96
CA VAL A 196 3.72 19.41 -1.81
C VAL A 196 2.54 18.47 -1.76
N LEU A 197 2.60 17.41 -2.56
CA LEU A 197 1.78 16.22 -2.50
C LEU A 197 2.65 15.06 -2.05
N VAL A 198 2.20 14.31 -1.05
CA VAL A 198 2.80 13.07 -0.61
C VAL A 198 1.78 11.95 -0.74
N GLU A 199 2.13 10.89 -1.45
CA GLU A 199 1.32 9.71 -1.68
C GLU A 199 2.05 8.51 -1.08
N LEU A 200 1.42 7.82 -0.14
CA LEU A 200 1.91 6.56 0.41
C LEU A 200 1.05 5.42 -0.15
N ASP A 201 1.63 4.62 -1.03
CA ASP A 201 1.06 3.34 -1.44
C ASP A 201 1.59 2.27 -0.49
N ALA A 202 0.71 1.81 0.40
CA ALA A 202 0.98 0.72 1.32
C ALA A 202 0.00 -0.43 1.07
N SER A 203 -0.21 -0.75 -0.21
CA SER A 203 -1.08 -1.86 -0.63
C SER A 203 -0.69 -3.18 0.03
N GLU A 204 -1.68 -3.88 0.57
CA GLU A 204 -1.50 -5.17 1.22
C GLU A 204 -1.29 -6.27 0.15
N GLY A 205 -0.05 -6.68 -0.06
CA GLY A 205 0.28 -7.69 -1.08
C GLY A 205 1.74 -8.16 -1.11
N GLY A 206 2.49 -7.91 -0.03
CA GLY A 206 3.91 -8.28 0.07
C GLY A 206 4.86 -7.42 -0.77
N ALA A 207 4.36 -6.41 -1.50
CA ALA A 207 5.20 -5.37 -2.10
C ALA A 207 5.72 -4.43 -1.00
N ALA A 208 6.92 -3.88 -1.20
CA ALA A 208 7.43 -2.84 -0.31
C ALA A 208 6.54 -1.59 -0.44
N PRO A 209 6.15 -0.95 0.67
CA PRO A 209 5.37 0.28 0.58
C PRO A 209 6.21 1.35 -0.13
N THR A 210 5.55 2.17 -0.94
CA THR A 210 6.20 3.23 -1.72
C THR A 210 5.66 4.59 -1.32
N LEU A 211 6.55 5.55 -1.16
CA LEU A 211 6.25 6.92 -0.81
C LEU A 211 6.63 7.81 -1.99
N THR A 212 5.65 8.42 -2.63
CA THR A 212 5.85 9.36 -3.74
C THR A 212 5.61 10.78 -3.27
N VAL A 213 6.55 11.69 -3.51
CA VAL A 213 6.45 13.11 -3.20
C VAL A 213 6.48 13.89 -4.49
N THR A 214 5.42 14.62 -4.80
CA THR A 214 5.42 15.57 -5.92
C THR A 214 5.37 16.97 -5.36
N LEU A 215 6.33 17.82 -5.73
CA LEU A 215 6.40 19.19 -5.24
C LEU A 215 6.52 20.21 -6.38
N ILE A 216 6.08 21.44 -6.13
CA ILE A 216 6.38 22.61 -6.96
C ILE A 216 7.42 23.44 -6.21
N PRO A 217 8.64 23.63 -6.74
CA PRO A 217 9.67 24.44 -6.08
C PRO A 217 9.20 25.85 -5.74
N ALA A 218 9.69 26.40 -4.63
CA ALA A 218 9.33 27.74 -4.21
C ALA A 218 9.90 28.83 -5.14
N GLY A 219 9.04 29.77 -5.57
CA GLY A 219 9.44 30.91 -6.39
C GLY A 219 10.11 30.52 -7.71
N ASP A 220 11.25 31.13 -8.02
CA ASP A 220 12.00 30.88 -9.26
C ASP A 220 13.10 29.81 -9.12
N ALA A 221 13.06 29.00 -8.07
CA ALA A 221 14.05 27.95 -7.85
C ALA A 221 14.07 26.93 -9.00
N SER A 222 15.27 26.58 -9.48
CA SER A 222 15.40 25.60 -10.56
C SER A 222 15.05 24.20 -10.07
N LEU A 223 14.37 23.40 -10.90
CA LEU A 223 14.07 21.99 -10.60
C LEU A 223 15.33 21.19 -10.21
N SER A 224 16.46 21.46 -10.87
CA SER A 224 17.74 20.82 -10.57
C SER A 224 18.29 21.18 -9.19
N SER A 225 18.21 22.44 -8.78
CA SER A 225 18.70 22.87 -7.46
C SER A 225 17.80 22.34 -6.35
N SER A 226 16.48 22.40 -6.53
CA SER A 226 15.52 21.87 -5.57
C SER A 226 15.64 20.35 -5.44
N ALA A 227 15.87 19.63 -6.55
CA ALA A 227 16.17 18.20 -6.50
C ALA A 227 17.46 17.89 -5.72
N ALA A 228 18.54 18.66 -5.93
CA ALA A 228 19.78 18.45 -5.19
C ALA A 228 19.61 18.71 -3.68
N GLN A 229 18.90 19.77 -3.31
CA GLN A 229 18.61 20.10 -1.91
C GLN A 229 17.70 19.06 -1.25
N LEU A 230 16.64 18.62 -1.94
CA LEU A 230 15.74 17.58 -1.45
C LEU A 230 16.51 16.27 -1.23
N ARG A 231 17.37 15.87 -2.18
CA ARG A 231 18.24 14.69 -2.01
C ARG A 231 19.08 14.78 -0.74
N GLN A 232 19.69 15.93 -0.48
CA GLN A 232 20.51 16.15 0.71
C GLN A 232 19.68 16.00 2.00
N GLN A 233 18.46 16.55 2.03
CA GLN A 233 17.59 16.43 3.20
C GLN A 233 17.08 15.00 3.41
N LEU A 234 16.71 14.30 2.35
CA LEU A 234 16.24 12.91 2.42
C LEU A 234 17.38 11.96 2.83
N ALA A 235 18.63 12.22 2.43
CA ALA A 235 19.79 11.44 2.85
C ALA A 235 20.06 11.53 4.37
N ALA A 236 19.53 12.54 5.06
CA ALA A 236 19.65 12.67 6.51
C ALA A 236 18.63 11.81 7.29
N ILE A 237 17.71 11.12 6.61
CA ILE A 237 16.68 10.27 7.20
C ILE A 237 17.14 8.81 7.06
N PRO A 238 17.74 8.19 8.09
CA PRO A 238 18.33 6.86 7.99
C PRO A 238 17.31 5.75 7.76
N GLU A 239 16.03 5.99 8.08
CA GLU A 239 14.94 5.02 7.87
C GLU A 239 14.46 4.97 6.42
N LEU A 240 14.76 6.00 5.61
CA LEU A 240 14.56 5.94 4.17
C LEU A 240 15.69 5.10 3.60
N LEU A 241 15.34 3.92 3.08
CA LEU A 241 16.32 3.13 2.36
C LEU A 241 16.73 3.84 1.06
N ILE A 242 15.79 4.55 0.41
CA ILE A 242 15.93 5.03 -0.97
C ILE A 242 15.08 6.26 -1.23
N ALA A 243 15.63 7.24 -1.96
CA ALA A 243 14.88 8.31 -2.63
C ALA A 243 15.24 8.40 -4.12
N ASN A 244 14.42 7.83 -4.99
CA ASN A 244 14.51 8.04 -6.44
C ASN A 244 13.88 9.40 -6.77
N VAL A 245 14.73 10.40 -7.00
CA VAL A 245 14.31 11.76 -7.36
C VAL A 245 14.19 11.88 -8.88
N GLN A 246 12.97 11.83 -9.39
CA GLN A 246 12.59 12.06 -10.78
C GLN A 246 12.39 13.56 -11.05
N LEU A 247 13.00 14.04 -12.12
CA LEU A 247 12.80 15.41 -12.61
C LEU A 247 11.69 15.40 -13.66
N ALA A 248 10.72 16.31 -13.50
CA ALA A 248 9.68 16.66 -14.47
C ALA A 248 10.12 16.52 -15.94
N GLY A 249 9.32 15.79 -16.73
CA GLY A 249 9.47 15.72 -18.19
C GLY A 249 10.73 15.01 -18.69
N ARG A 250 11.58 14.44 -17.80
CA ARG A 250 12.68 13.59 -18.22
C ARG A 250 12.22 12.13 -18.19
N PRO A 251 12.38 11.37 -19.29
CA PRO A 251 12.23 9.92 -19.22
C PRO A 251 13.18 9.40 -18.15
N ASP A 252 12.72 8.40 -17.40
CA ASP A 252 13.53 7.61 -16.45
C ASP A 252 14.92 7.40 -17.10
N PRO A 253 16.04 7.78 -16.45
CA PRO A 253 17.36 7.46 -17.01
C PRO A 253 17.34 5.97 -17.32
N ALA A 254 17.45 5.61 -18.61
CA ALA A 254 17.01 4.32 -19.16
C ALA A 254 17.29 3.17 -18.17
N ARG A 255 16.26 2.78 -17.41
CA ARG A 255 16.42 1.78 -16.36
C ARG A 255 16.90 0.49 -17.01
N SER A 256 17.96 -0.10 -16.46
CA SER A 256 18.39 -1.42 -16.88
C SER A 256 17.91 -2.43 -15.86
N ILE A 257 17.25 -3.48 -16.30
CA ILE A 257 16.83 -4.58 -15.43
C ILE A 257 17.79 -5.73 -15.70
N ALA A 258 18.51 -6.16 -14.67
CA ALA A 258 19.27 -7.40 -14.69
C ALA A 258 18.42 -8.47 -14.02
N GLN A 259 18.17 -9.58 -14.69
CA GLN A 259 17.42 -10.70 -14.12
C GLN A 259 18.37 -11.84 -13.79
N LEU A 260 18.47 -12.17 -12.50
CA LEU A 260 19.21 -13.32 -12.00
C LEU A 260 18.28 -14.51 -11.92
N ALA A 261 18.61 -15.63 -12.56
CA ALA A 261 17.87 -16.88 -12.52
C ALA A 261 18.72 -17.99 -11.92
N GLY A 262 18.13 -18.84 -11.07
CA GLY A 262 18.87 -19.90 -10.38
C GLY A 262 18.02 -20.77 -9.46
N PRO A 263 18.60 -21.83 -8.88
CA PRO A 263 17.89 -22.77 -8.03
C PRO A 263 17.59 -22.24 -6.62
N GLU A 264 18.56 -21.61 -5.93
CA GLU A 264 18.40 -21.22 -4.52
C GLU A 264 18.17 -19.73 -4.34
N LEU A 265 17.16 -19.38 -3.55
CA LEU A 265 16.71 -18.00 -3.36
C LEU A 265 17.70 -17.17 -2.54
N GLU A 266 18.27 -17.75 -1.50
CA GLU A 266 19.30 -17.11 -0.67
C GLU A 266 20.53 -16.73 -1.51
N THR A 267 21.00 -17.67 -2.35
CA THR A 267 22.11 -17.41 -3.28
C THR A 267 21.74 -16.37 -4.34
N LEU A 268 20.51 -16.42 -4.89
CA LEU A 268 20.04 -15.39 -5.82
C LEU A 268 20.08 -13.99 -5.21
N HIS A 269 19.63 -13.83 -3.97
CA HIS A 269 19.67 -12.53 -3.29
C HIS A 269 21.08 -12.07 -2.92
N ALA A 270 21.97 -12.99 -2.54
CA ALA A 270 23.37 -12.68 -2.34
C ALA A 270 24.02 -12.16 -3.63
N LEU A 271 23.80 -12.86 -4.76
CA LEU A 271 24.28 -12.45 -6.08
C LEU A 271 23.65 -11.13 -6.53
N ALA A 272 22.37 -10.91 -6.25
CA ALA A 272 21.68 -9.67 -6.57
C ALA A 272 22.24 -8.47 -5.78
N GLY A 273 22.62 -8.69 -4.52
CA GLY A 273 23.33 -7.72 -3.70
C GLY A 273 24.72 -7.40 -4.25
N GLN A 274 25.48 -8.41 -4.67
CA GLN A 274 26.80 -8.23 -5.30
C GLN A 274 26.69 -7.45 -6.62
N LEU A 275 25.71 -7.81 -7.48
CA LEU A 275 25.43 -7.11 -8.72
C LEU A 275 25.08 -5.65 -8.45
N ALA A 276 24.22 -5.38 -7.47
CA ALA A 276 23.83 -4.03 -7.10
C ALA A 276 25.03 -3.20 -6.61
N ALA A 277 25.86 -3.75 -5.73
CA ALA A 277 27.06 -3.09 -5.24
C ALA A 277 28.04 -2.78 -6.39
N LEU A 278 28.24 -3.73 -7.30
CA LEU A 278 29.09 -3.57 -8.47
C LEU A 278 28.56 -2.48 -9.41
N ALA A 279 27.25 -2.46 -9.67
CA ALA A 279 26.62 -1.44 -10.48
C ALA A 279 26.81 -0.04 -9.88
N GLN A 280 26.65 0.12 -8.56
CA GLN A 280 26.88 1.39 -7.86
C GLN A 280 28.34 1.86 -7.96
N GLN A 281 29.30 0.96 -7.79
CA GLN A 281 30.73 1.24 -7.99
C GLN A 281 31.08 1.59 -9.45
N SER A 282 30.19 1.23 -10.38
CA SER A 282 30.33 1.42 -11.82
C SER A 282 29.48 2.59 -12.33
N GLY A 283 29.21 3.59 -11.50
CA GLY A 283 28.52 4.81 -11.93
C GLY A 283 26.99 4.68 -12.03
N ALA A 284 26.39 3.58 -11.56
CA ALA A 284 24.97 3.61 -11.24
C ALA A 284 24.76 4.50 -10.02
N PHE A 285 23.86 5.48 -10.11
CA PHE A 285 23.49 6.19 -8.89
C PHE A 285 22.65 5.30 -7.98
N GLU A 286 22.00 4.28 -8.55
CA GLU A 286 21.17 3.35 -7.82
C GLU A 286 21.17 1.97 -8.50
N ALA A 287 21.13 0.94 -7.66
CA ALA A 287 20.97 -0.44 -8.06
C ALA A 287 20.29 -1.21 -6.93
N ARG A 288 19.22 -1.96 -7.23
CA ARG A 288 18.41 -2.64 -6.21
C ARG A 288 17.84 -3.97 -6.69
N ALA A 289 18.02 -4.99 -5.87
CA ALA A 289 17.32 -6.26 -6.00
C ALA A 289 15.86 -6.15 -5.52
N ARG A 290 14.91 -6.66 -6.31
CA ARG A 290 13.50 -6.82 -5.93
C ARG A 290 13.30 -8.06 -5.07
N GLY A 291 12.31 -8.03 -4.19
CA GLY A 291 11.87 -9.21 -3.43
C GLY A 291 12.86 -9.72 -2.40
N GLY A 292 13.78 -8.87 -1.92
CA GLY A 292 14.76 -9.20 -0.88
C GLY A 292 14.15 -9.74 0.42
N PRO A 293 14.99 -10.31 1.31
CA PRO A 293 14.52 -10.79 2.59
C PRO A 293 13.88 -9.63 3.36
N SER A 294 12.71 -9.89 3.92
CA SER A 294 11.89 -8.95 4.67
C SER A 294 11.62 -9.53 6.05
N PRO A 295 11.64 -8.72 7.12
CA PRO A 295 11.11 -9.16 8.39
C PRO A 295 9.65 -9.56 8.22
N GLN A 296 9.33 -10.80 8.59
CA GLN A 296 7.99 -11.35 8.65
C GLN A 296 7.76 -11.88 10.06
N ARG A 297 6.50 -11.82 10.49
CA ARG A 297 6.08 -12.45 11.73
C ARG A 297 5.66 -13.88 11.43
N VAL A 298 6.46 -14.83 11.89
CA VAL A 298 6.16 -16.25 11.80
C VAL A 298 5.41 -16.66 13.07
N ILE A 299 4.20 -17.18 12.88
CA ILE A 299 3.35 -17.70 13.97
C ILE A 299 3.34 -19.22 13.84
N GLU A 300 3.94 -19.89 14.83
CA GLU A 300 4.02 -21.34 14.88
C GLU A 300 2.99 -21.87 15.86
N LEU A 301 2.11 -22.76 15.37
CA LEU A 301 1.09 -23.41 16.19
C LEU A 301 1.67 -24.64 16.90
N ASP A 302 1.56 -24.69 18.22
CA ASP A 302 1.91 -25.88 19.01
C ASP A 302 0.81 -26.93 18.87
N ARG A 303 1.04 -27.89 17.96
CA ARG A 303 0.08 -28.96 17.67
C ARG A 303 -0.23 -29.83 18.88
N ALA A 304 0.71 -30.00 19.82
CA ALA A 304 0.49 -30.83 21.00
C ALA A 304 -0.44 -30.12 21.98
N GLN A 305 -0.22 -28.82 22.22
CA GLN A 305 -1.08 -28.00 23.06
C GLN A 305 -2.48 -27.83 22.45
N LEU A 306 -2.57 -27.64 21.12
CA LEU A 306 -3.84 -27.60 20.41
C LEU A 306 -4.63 -28.89 20.58
N ALA A 307 -3.99 -30.04 20.39
CA ALA A 307 -4.63 -31.34 20.57
C ALA A 307 -5.10 -31.57 22.01
N ALA A 308 -4.29 -31.17 23.00
CA ALA A 308 -4.67 -31.25 24.42
C ALA A 308 -5.87 -30.35 24.76
N ALA A 309 -6.01 -29.22 24.08
CA ALA A 309 -7.14 -28.29 24.20
C ALA A 309 -8.35 -28.66 23.33
N GLY A 310 -8.28 -29.74 22.53
CA GLY A 310 -9.35 -30.14 21.61
C GLY A 310 -9.54 -29.20 20.42
N LEU A 311 -8.51 -28.42 20.05
CA LEU A 311 -8.57 -27.39 19.02
C LEU A 311 -7.92 -27.87 17.71
N SER A 312 -8.52 -27.49 16.59
CA SER A 312 -7.94 -27.72 15.26
C SER A 312 -6.98 -26.59 14.87
N THR A 313 -5.93 -26.91 14.11
CA THR A 313 -5.01 -25.91 13.58
C THR A 313 -5.70 -24.88 12.70
N GLN A 314 -6.73 -25.31 11.95
CA GLN A 314 -7.50 -24.43 11.07
C GLN A 314 -8.28 -23.38 11.86
N ALA A 315 -9.02 -23.80 12.90
CA ALA A 315 -9.81 -22.86 13.71
C ALA A 315 -8.93 -21.79 14.38
N VAL A 316 -7.75 -22.18 14.84
CA VAL A 316 -6.80 -21.24 15.45
C VAL A 316 -6.16 -20.31 14.41
N ALA A 317 -5.82 -20.82 13.22
CA ALA A 317 -5.30 -19.98 12.13
C ALA A 317 -6.34 -18.94 11.65
N GLU A 318 -7.61 -19.34 11.53
CA GLU A 318 -8.72 -18.45 11.16
C GLU A 318 -8.92 -17.34 12.22
N LEU A 319 -8.83 -17.69 13.51
CA LEU A 319 -8.90 -16.70 14.60
C LEU A 319 -7.74 -15.69 14.54
N ILE A 320 -6.51 -16.18 14.31
CA ILE A 320 -5.33 -15.31 14.18
C ILE A 320 -5.50 -14.38 12.99
N GLN A 321 -5.88 -14.89 11.81
CA GLN A 321 -6.09 -14.08 10.62
C GLN A 321 -7.13 -12.98 10.87
N ALA A 322 -8.24 -13.32 11.51
CA ALA A 322 -9.30 -12.38 11.86
C ALA A 322 -8.89 -11.33 12.88
N ALA A 323 -8.01 -11.69 13.82
CA ALA A 323 -7.52 -10.76 14.82
C ALA A 323 -6.37 -9.87 14.30
N SER A 324 -5.64 -10.30 13.27
CA SER A 324 -4.51 -9.57 12.69
C SER A 324 -4.87 -8.68 11.49
N VAL A 325 -5.59 -9.22 10.51
CA VAL A 325 -5.93 -8.48 9.26
C VAL A 325 -7.44 -8.27 9.14
N GLY A 326 -8.22 -9.07 9.87
CA GLY A 326 -9.67 -9.14 9.70
C GLY A 326 -10.06 -10.07 8.56
N VAL A 327 -11.37 -10.31 8.47
CA VAL A 327 -11.99 -11.13 7.42
C VAL A 327 -12.98 -10.27 6.66
N THR A 328 -12.84 -10.22 5.33
CA THR A 328 -13.81 -9.55 4.47
C THR A 328 -15.07 -10.39 4.35
N ALA A 329 -16.17 -9.93 4.95
CA ALA A 329 -17.46 -10.64 4.95
C ALA A 329 -18.29 -10.38 3.68
N GLY A 330 -17.90 -9.38 2.89
CA GLY A 330 -18.55 -8.96 1.65
C GLY A 330 -18.48 -7.45 1.47
N SER A 331 -19.44 -6.86 0.79
CA SER A 331 -19.50 -5.42 0.55
C SER A 331 -20.93 -4.92 0.41
N ILE A 332 -21.21 -3.70 0.88
CA ILE A 332 -22.52 -3.04 0.69
C ILE A 332 -22.41 -1.86 -0.27
N ALA A 333 -23.48 -1.61 -1.01
CA ALA A 333 -23.61 -0.41 -1.82
C ALA A 333 -24.15 0.75 -0.97
N GLN A 334 -23.42 1.86 -0.90
CA GLN A 334 -23.87 3.09 -0.25
C GLN A 334 -23.70 4.25 -1.23
N GLY A 335 -24.84 4.72 -1.78
CA GLY A 335 -24.83 5.66 -2.90
C GLY A 335 -24.20 5.02 -4.14
N GLU A 336 -23.13 5.63 -4.66
CA GLU A 336 -22.37 5.12 -5.80
C GLU A 336 -21.13 4.30 -5.39
N ALA A 337 -20.81 4.23 -4.10
CA ALA A 337 -19.65 3.51 -3.59
C ALA A 337 -20.04 2.09 -3.16
N THR A 338 -19.13 1.14 -3.38
CA THR A 338 -19.20 -0.21 -2.80
C THR A 338 -18.19 -0.28 -1.67
N LEU A 339 -18.66 -0.44 -0.44
CA LEU A 339 -17.84 -0.45 0.76
C LEU A 339 -17.60 -1.91 1.17
N PRO A 340 -16.36 -2.41 1.17
CA PRO A 340 -16.06 -3.70 1.77
C PRO A 340 -16.35 -3.68 3.27
N ILE A 341 -16.88 -4.79 3.79
CA ILE A 341 -17.08 -5.02 5.22
C ILE A 341 -15.94 -5.90 5.70
N VAL A 342 -15.11 -5.36 6.59
CA VAL A 342 -14.01 -6.07 7.24
C VAL A 342 -14.38 -6.31 8.70
N VAL A 343 -14.36 -7.57 9.11
CA VAL A 343 -14.68 -8.00 10.48
C VAL A 343 -13.39 -8.38 11.20
N THR A 344 -13.14 -7.81 12.36
CA THR A 344 -11.97 -8.10 13.21
C THR A 344 -12.39 -8.61 14.57
N MET A 345 -11.46 -9.25 15.29
CA MET A 345 -11.61 -9.57 16.70
C MET A 345 -11.01 -8.44 17.56
N GLY A 346 -11.82 -7.76 18.37
CA GLY A 346 -11.43 -6.54 19.10
C GLY A 346 -11.30 -5.33 18.18
N GLU A 347 -10.67 -4.24 18.65
CA GLU A 347 -10.49 -3.03 17.84
C GLU A 347 -9.48 -3.19 16.69
N GLY A 348 -8.82 -4.36 16.59
CA GLY A 348 -7.84 -4.68 15.56
C GLY A 348 -6.53 -3.91 15.76
N GLY A 349 -5.43 -4.60 15.50
CA GLY A 349 -4.13 -3.98 15.25
C GLY A 349 -3.58 -4.58 13.96
N GLY A 350 -2.83 -3.81 13.20
CA GLY A 350 -2.36 -4.22 11.86
C GLY A 350 -1.53 -5.52 11.84
N PRO A 351 -0.98 -5.91 10.69
CA PRO A 351 -0.31 -7.22 10.52
C PRO A 351 0.90 -7.49 11.44
N LEU A 352 1.44 -6.46 12.11
CA LEU A 352 2.49 -6.56 13.13
C LEU A 352 2.00 -6.29 14.56
N ASP A 353 0.69 -6.24 14.82
CA ASP A 353 0.17 -6.17 16.18
C ASP A 353 0.19 -7.56 16.84
N THR A 354 0.52 -7.61 18.13
CA THR A 354 0.45 -8.84 18.95
C THR A 354 -0.73 -8.84 19.91
N GLY A 355 -1.59 -7.82 19.91
CA GLY A 355 -2.77 -7.74 20.78
C GLY A 355 -3.67 -8.98 20.66
N PHE A 356 -3.69 -9.62 19.49
CA PHE A 356 -4.40 -10.89 19.28
C PHE A 356 -3.95 -12.03 20.21
N LEU A 357 -2.72 -12.01 20.75
CA LEU A 357 -2.21 -13.04 21.66
C LEU A 357 -2.96 -13.08 23.00
N GLU A 358 -3.63 -11.98 23.38
CA GLU A 358 -4.46 -11.92 24.59
C GLU A 358 -5.85 -12.54 24.40
N LEU A 359 -6.20 -12.91 23.17
CA LEU A 359 -7.46 -13.60 22.91
C LEU A 359 -7.45 -14.98 23.55
N THR A 360 -8.57 -15.38 24.15
CA THR A 360 -8.78 -16.75 24.63
C THR A 360 -9.80 -17.48 23.78
N ILE A 361 -9.54 -18.76 23.52
CA ILE A 361 -10.39 -19.66 22.76
C ILE A 361 -11.23 -20.48 23.75
N PRO A 362 -12.57 -20.47 23.65
CA PRO A 362 -13.41 -21.33 24.48
C PRO A 362 -13.21 -22.80 24.11
N THR A 363 -13.05 -23.66 25.11
CA THR A 363 -12.99 -25.11 24.96
C THR A 363 -13.87 -25.78 26.01
N ASP A 364 -14.15 -27.08 25.86
CA ASP A 364 -14.90 -27.86 26.85
C ASP A 364 -14.23 -27.87 28.24
N ALA A 365 -12.91 -27.67 28.30
CA ALA A 365 -12.13 -27.61 29.53
C ALA A 365 -11.99 -26.18 30.11
N GLY A 366 -12.56 -25.18 29.44
CA GLY A 366 -12.45 -23.77 29.81
C GLY A 366 -11.77 -22.92 28.73
N ALA A 367 -11.64 -21.61 28.98
CA ALA A 367 -11.00 -20.70 28.04
C ALA A 367 -9.48 -20.88 28.04
N VAL A 368 -8.90 -21.12 26.87
CA VAL A 368 -7.46 -21.32 26.67
C VAL A 368 -6.86 -20.07 26.00
N PRO A 369 -5.85 -19.42 26.58
CA PRO A 369 -5.26 -18.22 25.99
C PRO A 369 -4.46 -18.56 24.74
N LEU A 370 -4.58 -17.76 23.67
CA LEU A 370 -3.92 -18.01 22.40
C LEU A 370 -2.40 -18.01 22.54
N ARG A 371 -1.85 -17.15 23.40
CA ARG A 371 -0.42 -17.14 23.77
C ARG A 371 0.13 -18.47 24.29
N SER A 372 -0.69 -19.41 24.80
CA SER A 372 -0.22 -20.73 25.23
C SER A 372 -0.23 -21.77 24.12
N LEU A 373 -0.80 -21.44 22.96
CA LEU A 373 -0.98 -22.33 21.82
C LEU A 373 -0.06 -21.98 20.65
N VAL A 374 0.60 -20.81 20.69
CA VAL A 374 1.40 -20.29 19.59
C VAL A 374 2.73 -19.72 20.06
N THR A 375 3.75 -19.87 19.23
CA THR A 375 5.02 -19.14 19.35
C THR A 375 5.10 -18.12 18.24
N VAL A 376 5.42 -16.88 18.59
CA VAL A 376 5.59 -15.79 17.62
C VAL A 376 7.06 -15.42 17.55
N ARG A 377 7.63 -15.44 16.34
CA ARG A 377 9.01 -14.99 16.09
C ARG A 377 9.06 -14.07 14.88
N LEU A 378 10.04 -13.17 14.89
CA LEU A 378 10.41 -12.39 13.70
C LEU A 378 11.44 -13.20 12.93
N ASP A 379 11.19 -13.45 11.65
CA ASP A 379 12.11 -14.13 10.75
C ASP A 379 12.32 -13.32 9.46
N GLN A 380 13.40 -13.60 8.75
CA GLN A 380 13.67 -13.01 7.44
C GLN A 380 13.14 -13.94 6.36
N GLU A 381 12.08 -13.52 5.69
CA GLU A 381 11.39 -14.31 4.66
C GLU A 381 11.38 -13.56 3.34
N TYR A 382 11.16 -14.28 2.24
CA TYR A 382 11.09 -13.70 0.90
C TYR A 382 9.62 -13.57 0.47
N PRO A 383 8.99 -12.39 0.68
CA PRO A 383 7.55 -12.24 0.48
C PRO A 383 7.12 -12.36 -0.99
N GLN A 384 8.06 -12.21 -1.92
CA GLN A 384 7.82 -12.29 -3.35
C GLN A 384 8.82 -13.24 -4.01
N MET A 385 8.31 -14.34 -4.57
CA MET A 385 9.07 -15.22 -5.44
C MET A 385 8.61 -15.03 -6.88
N GLN A 386 9.43 -14.35 -7.68
CA GLN A 386 9.20 -14.29 -9.12
C GLN A 386 9.70 -15.57 -9.78
N ARG A 387 8.98 -16.02 -10.82
CA ARG A 387 9.38 -17.15 -11.64
C ARG A 387 9.24 -16.81 -13.11
N GLU A 388 10.26 -17.12 -13.89
CA GLU A 388 10.23 -17.08 -15.35
C GLU A 388 10.71 -18.42 -15.89
N ASP A 389 10.01 -18.97 -16.88
CA ASP A 389 10.27 -20.31 -17.42
C ASP A 389 10.43 -21.42 -16.35
N ARG A 390 9.65 -21.33 -15.27
CA ARG A 390 9.67 -22.20 -14.07
C ARG A 390 10.96 -22.13 -13.23
N GLN A 391 11.91 -21.26 -13.56
CA GLN A 391 13.06 -20.96 -12.72
C GLN A 391 12.75 -19.79 -11.79
N ARG A 392 13.32 -19.80 -10.57
CA ARG A 392 13.23 -18.65 -9.66
C ARG A 392 14.06 -17.51 -10.22
N VAL A 393 13.52 -16.29 -10.18
CA VAL A 393 14.22 -15.09 -10.65
C VAL A 393 14.21 -13.99 -9.62
N VAL A 394 15.30 -13.23 -9.56
CA VAL A 394 15.44 -11.99 -8.80
C VAL A 394 15.86 -10.89 -9.78
N GLU A 395 15.06 -9.84 -9.86
CA GLU A 395 15.35 -8.68 -10.71
C GLU A 395 16.17 -7.65 -9.95
N VAL A 396 17.22 -7.13 -10.56
CA VAL A 396 17.97 -5.98 -10.08
C VAL A 396 17.69 -4.81 -11.02
N ILE A 397 17.03 -3.77 -10.52
CA ILE A 397 16.82 -2.54 -11.28
C ILE A 397 18.02 -1.64 -11.07
N LEU A 398 18.56 -1.13 -12.15
CA LEU A 398 19.75 -0.30 -12.20
C LEU A 398 19.42 1.02 -12.86
N TRP A 399 19.87 2.11 -12.24
CA TRP A 399 19.76 3.45 -12.80
C TRP A 399 21.15 4.04 -13.02
N PRO A 400 21.67 3.95 -14.26
CA PRO A 400 22.98 4.49 -14.60
C PRO A 400 22.97 6.02 -14.54
N ARG A 401 24.05 6.62 -14.02
CA ARG A 401 24.28 8.06 -14.22
C ARG A 401 24.71 8.25 -15.67
N ALA A 402 23.81 8.82 -16.47
CA ALA A 402 24.06 9.03 -17.90
C ALA A 402 25.36 9.82 -18.21
N ALA A 403 25.83 10.63 -17.26
CA ALA A 403 27.09 11.38 -17.38
C ALA A 403 28.35 10.56 -17.01
N GLU A 404 28.20 9.46 -16.27
CA GLU A 404 29.34 8.69 -15.73
C GLU A 404 29.50 7.32 -16.40
N THR A 405 28.41 6.63 -16.78
CA THR A 405 28.52 5.27 -17.35
C THR A 405 27.34 4.93 -18.26
N SER A 406 27.63 4.30 -19.39
CA SER A 406 26.59 3.78 -20.30
C SER A 406 26.03 2.43 -19.82
N THR A 407 24.78 2.13 -20.18
CA THR A 407 24.16 0.83 -19.86
C THR A 407 24.98 -0.35 -20.39
N GLY A 408 25.60 -0.23 -21.57
CA GLY A 408 26.42 -1.29 -22.16
C GLY A 408 27.71 -1.56 -21.38
N GLU A 409 28.38 -0.50 -20.91
CA GLU A 409 29.59 -0.60 -20.10
C GLU A 409 29.31 -1.22 -18.73
N LEU A 410 28.20 -0.84 -18.11
CA LEU A 410 27.74 -1.45 -16.86
C LEU A 410 27.48 -2.95 -17.04
N ARG A 411 26.75 -3.34 -18.10
CA ARG A 411 26.50 -4.76 -18.43
C ARG A 411 27.79 -5.55 -18.63
N ALA A 412 28.73 -4.99 -19.38
CA ALA A 412 30.04 -5.62 -19.64
C ALA A 412 30.89 -5.75 -18.38
N ARG A 413 30.75 -4.83 -17.43
CA ARG A 413 31.44 -4.91 -16.14
C ARG A 413 30.83 -5.97 -15.23
N VAL A 414 29.49 -6.00 -15.12
CA VAL A 414 28.77 -7.08 -14.42
C VAL A 414 29.16 -8.45 -14.97
N ALA A 415 29.19 -8.62 -16.28
CA ALA A 415 29.57 -9.89 -16.91
C ALA A 415 31.02 -10.32 -16.65
N ARG A 416 31.93 -9.40 -16.29
CA ARG A 416 33.34 -9.69 -16.01
C ARG A 416 33.62 -9.91 -14.52
N GLU A 417 32.96 -9.17 -13.64
CA GLU A 417 33.29 -9.12 -12.22
C GLU A 417 32.31 -9.91 -11.34
N LEU A 418 31.10 -10.23 -11.82
CA LEU A 418 30.14 -11.04 -11.08
C LEU A 418 30.38 -12.54 -11.36
N GLU A 419 30.92 -13.25 -10.37
CA GLU A 419 31.09 -14.69 -10.44
C GLU A 419 29.76 -15.41 -10.17
N LEU A 420 29.29 -16.20 -11.14
CA LEU A 420 28.06 -16.96 -11.03
C LEU A 420 28.37 -18.45 -10.81
N PRO A 421 27.87 -19.07 -9.72
CA PRO A 421 27.99 -20.51 -9.52
C PRO A 421 27.26 -21.31 -10.63
N PRO A 422 27.56 -22.61 -10.80
CA PRO A 422 26.83 -23.46 -11.73
C PRO A 422 25.32 -23.44 -11.46
N GLY A 423 24.53 -23.28 -12.52
CA GLY A 423 23.07 -23.21 -12.43
C GLY A 423 22.50 -21.81 -12.23
N TYR A 424 23.34 -20.77 -12.15
CA TYR A 424 22.93 -19.36 -12.07
C TYR A 424 23.22 -18.63 -13.38
N THR A 425 22.31 -17.75 -13.79
CA THR A 425 22.46 -16.93 -15.01
C THR A 425 21.99 -15.50 -14.79
N VAL A 426 22.58 -14.54 -15.50
CA VAL A 426 22.10 -13.16 -15.60
C VAL A 426 21.58 -12.91 -17.00
N ARG A 427 20.39 -12.33 -17.12
CA ARG A 427 19.77 -11.90 -18.38
C ARG A 427 19.41 -10.41 -18.30
N TRP A 428 19.27 -9.79 -19.47
CA TRP A 428 18.92 -8.37 -19.60
C TRP A 428 17.76 -8.25 -20.61
N PRO A 429 16.50 -8.19 -20.14
CA PRO A 429 15.32 -8.04 -21.01
C PRO A 429 15.24 -6.69 -21.72
#